data_AF-A0A349SF47-F1
#
_entry.id   AF-A0A349SF47-F1
#
_cell.length_a   1.000
_cell.length_b   1.000
_cell.length_c   1.000
_cell.angle_alpha   90.00
_cell.angle_beta   90.00
_cell.angle_gamma   90.00
#
_symmetry.space_group_name_H-M   'P 1'
#
loop_
_entity.id
_entity.type
_entity.pdbx_description
1 polymer ?
#
loop_
_entity_poly.entity_id
_entity_poly.type
_entity_poly.pdbx_seq_one_letter_code
_entity_poly.pdbx_strand_id
1 'polypeptide(L)' 'KIVGRADHQGSDVSREGVQRDLLPLVEGCNVTTRYGMLRTDHILFIASGAFQMCKPSDL' A
#
# COMPACT_ATOMS: atom_id res chain seq x y z
N LYS A 1 10.04 3.43 -4.96
CA LYS A 1 9.36 2.40 -5.79
C LYS A 1 8.87 1.32 -4.85
N ILE A 2 7.56 1.02 -4.84
CA ILE A 2 6.93 0.09 -3.89
C ILE A 2 6.74 -1.31 -4.52
N VAL A 3 6.68 -1.38 -5.85
CA VAL A 3 6.66 -2.62 -6.64
C VAL A 3 8.03 -3.32 -6.64
N GLY A 4 8.07 -4.59 -6.22
CA GLY A 4 9.21 -5.49 -6.36
C GLY A 4 9.30 -6.08 -7.77
N ARG A 5 10.52 -6.37 -8.26
CA ARG A 5 10.71 -7.18 -9.48
C ARG A 5 11.15 -8.56 -9.04
N ALA A 6 10.52 -9.61 -9.57
CA ALA A 6 10.71 -11.00 -9.16
C ALA A 6 12.18 -11.54 -9.13
N ASP A 7 13.17 -10.80 -9.63
CA ASP A 7 14.53 -11.30 -9.82
C ASP A 7 15.59 -10.83 -8.80
N HIS A 8 15.34 -9.87 -7.87
CA HIS A 8 16.42 -9.33 -7.01
C HIS A 8 16.09 -9.32 -5.51
N GLN A 9 16.59 -10.35 -4.82
CA GLN A 9 16.19 -10.85 -3.49
C GLN A 9 16.49 -9.95 -2.26
N GLY A 10 17.08 -8.75 -2.43
CA GLY A 10 17.62 -7.96 -1.31
C GLY A 10 16.82 -6.72 -0.88
N SER A 11 16.29 -5.94 -1.84
CA SER A 11 15.60 -4.67 -1.53
C SER A 11 14.08 -4.74 -1.59
N ASP A 12 13.54 -5.86 -2.09
CA ASP A 12 12.11 -5.98 -2.42
C ASP A 12 11.23 -6.38 -1.24
N VAL A 13 11.78 -7.07 -0.23
CA VAL A 13 11.06 -7.44 1.01
C VAL A 13 10.54 -6.21 1.77
N SER A 14 11.33 -5.12 1.79
CA SER A 14 10.92 -3.86 2.43
C SER A 14 9.89 -3.08 1.60
N ARG A 15 9.74 -3.38 0.31
CA ARG A 15 8.88 -2.62 -0.62
C ARG A 15 7.50 -3.24 -0.74
N GLU A 16 7.43 -4.56 -0.89
CA GLU A 16 6.17 -5.31 -0.80
C GLU A 16 5.54 -5.18 0.60
N GLY A 17 6.38 -5.12 1.65
CA GLY A 17 5.92 -4.87 3.01
C GLY A 17 5.06 -3.61 3.13
N VAL A 18 5.42 -2.53 2.43
CA VAL A 18 4.63 -1.29 2.45
C VAL A 18 3.25 -1.48 1.79
N GLN A 19 3.13 -2.28 0.73
CA GLN A 19 1.80 -2.58 0.16
C GLN A 19 0.97 -3.41 1.12
N ARG A 20 1.57 -4.46 1.70
CA ARG A 20 0.89 -5.34 2.66
C ARG A 20 0.39 -4.58 3.88
N ASP A 21 1.16 -3.59 4.34
CA ASP A 21 0.79 -2.74 5.48
C ASP A 21 -0.33 -1.74 5.12
N LEU A 22 -0.43 -1.33 3.85
CA LEU A 22 -1.48 -0.42 3.38
C LEU A 22 -2.79 -1.14 3.05
N LEU A 23 -2.77 -2.43 2.72
CA LEU A 23 -3.98 -3.20 2.36
C LEU A 23 -5.11 -3.07 3.39
N PRO A 24 -4.88 -3.26 4.71
CA PRO A 24 -5.97 -3.15 5.69
C PRO A 24 -6.67 -1.78 5.68
N LEU A 25 -5.95 -0.71 5.39
CA LEU A 25 -6.54 0.64 5.35
C LEU A 25 -7.47 0.80 4.16
N VAL A 26 -7.08 0.28 2.99
CA VAL A 26 -7.84 0.40 1.74
C VAL A 26 -8.99 -0.62 1.67
N GLU A 27 -8.81 -1.81 2.24
CA GLU A 27 -9.84 -2.86 2.29
C GLU A 27 -10.95 -2.58 3.32
N GLY A 28 -10.66 -1.72 4.30
CA GLY A 28 -11.61 -1.37 5.37
C GLY A 28 -11.15 -1.94 6.72
N CYS A 29 -10.72 -1.07 7.62
CA CYS A 29 -10.38 -1.46 8.99
C CYS A 29 -10.77 -0.38 10.01
N ASN A 30 -10.69 -0.78 11.28
CA ASN A 30 -10.87 0.13 12.41
C ASN A 30 -9.51 0.58 12.93
N VAL A 31 -9.28 1.89 12.95
CA VAL A 31 -8.06 2.52 13.45
C VAL A 31 -8.37 3.29 14.72
N THR A 32 -7.67 2.96 15.80
CA THR A 32 -7.78 3.69 17.07
C THR A 32 -7.03 5.01 17.00
N THR A 33 -7.73 6.12 17.21
CA THR A 33 -7.13 7.46 17.27
C THR A 33 -7.39 8.11 18.62
N ARG A 34 -6.71 9.23 18.91
CA ARG A 34 -6.98 10.05 20.11
C ARG A 34 -8.40 10.63 20.16
N TYR A 35 -9.09 10.67 19.02
CA TYR A 35 -10.46 11.19 18.89
C TYR A 35 -11.52 10.08 18.87
N GLY A 36 -11.12 8.82 19.02
CA GLY A 36 -11.99 7.65 18.98
C GLY A 36 -11.63 6.67 17.85
N MET A 37 -12.48 5.67 17.68
CA MET A 37 -12.35 4.66 16.64
C MET A 37 -12.77 5.25 15.29
N LEU A 38 -11.92 5.10 14.27
CA LEU A 38 -12.21 5.52 12.91
C LEU A 38 -12.30 4.29 12.00
N ARG A 39 -13.31 4.27 11.12
CA ARG A 39 -13.54 3.18 10.17
C ARG A 39 -13.24 3.64 8.74
N THR A 40 -12.43 2.88 7.99
CA THR A 40 -11.87 3.33 6.70
C THR A 40 -12.70 2.96 5.47
N ASP A 41 -13.78 2.17 5.60
CA ASP A 41 -14.60 1.62 4.49
C ASP A 41 -15.08 2.64 3.45
N HIS A 42 -15.20 3.92 3.85
CA HIS A 42 -15.73 4.99 2.99
C HIS A 42 -14.74 6.14 2.77
N ILE A 43 -13.44 5.91 3.02
CA ILE A 43 -12.40 6.88 2.70
C ILE A 43 -12.03 6.74 1.22
N LEU A 44 -11.97 7.88 0.51
CA LEU A 44 -11.45 7.93 -0.84
C LEU A 44 -9.91 7.89 -0.81
N PHE A 45 -9.32 6.85 -1.40
CA PHE A 45 -7.88 6.74 -1.61
C PHE A 45 -7.51 7.09 -3.05
N ILE A 46 -6.49 7.93 -3.23
CA ILE A 46 -5.92 8.28 -4.54
C ILE A 46 -4.44 7.93 -4.51
N ALA A 47 -4.03 6.93 -5.29
CA ALA A 47 -2.63 6.59 -5.50
C ALA A 47 -2.07 7.30 -6.74
N SER A 48 -0.84 7.81 -6.65
CA SER A 48 -0.15 8.48 -7.75
C SER A 48 1.27 7.93 -7.89
N GLY A 49 1.76 7.84 -9.13
CA GLY A 49 3.10 7.36 -9.45
C GLY A 49 3.49 7.67 -10.89
N ALA A 50 4.79 7.78 -11.16
CA ALA A 50 5.30 8.07 -12.51
C ALA A 50 5.22 6.86 -13.46
N PHE A 51 5.14 5.63 -12.93
CA PHE A 51 5.00 4.36 -13.67
C PHE A 51 5.97 4.11 -14.85
N GLN A 52 7.08 4.85 -14.95
CA GLN A 52 8.03 4.73 -16.06
C GLN A 52 8.76 3.37 -16.09
N MET A 53 8.90 2.70 -14.95
CA MET A 53 9.71 1.49 -14.76
C MET A 53 8.94 0.32 -14.13
N CYS A 54 7.62 0.46 -13.97
CA CYS A 54 6.69 -0.52 -13.39
C CYS A 54 5.28 -0.23 -13.90
N LYS A 55 4.52 -1.28 -14.20
CA LYS A 55 3.13 -1.18 -14.64
C LYS A 55 2.20 -1.18 -13.41
N PRO A 56 0.99 -0.61 -13.52
CA PRO A 56 -0.04 -0.77 -12.49
C PRO A 56 -0.39 -2.23 -12.19
N SER A 57 -0.20 -3.15 -13.14
CA SER A 57 -0.39 -4.59 -12.93
C SER A 57 0.64 -5.24 -12.01
N ASP A 58 1.74 -4.55 -11.73
CA ASP A 58 2.81 -5.05 -10.88
C ASP A 58 2.60 -4.64 -9.41
N LEU A 59 1.54 -3.86 -9.12
CA LEU A 59 1.15 -3.41 -7.78
C LEU A 59 0.31 -4.44 -7.04
#